data_AF-F3KZY1-F1
#
_entry.id   AF-F3KZY1-F1
#
_cell.length_a   1.000
_cell.length_b   1.000
_cell.length_c   1.000
_cell.angle_alpha   90.00
_cell.angle_beta   90.00
_cell.angle_gamma   90.00
#
_symmetry.space_group_name_H-M   'P 1'
#
loop_
_entity.id
_entity.type
_entity.pdbx_description
1 polymer ?
#
loop_
_entity_poly.entity_id
_entity_poly.type
_entity_poly.pdbx_seq_one_letter_code
_entity_poly.pdbx_strand_id
1 'polypeptide(L)'
;MKILRRLLAFCIIAVAAAASAVFIEFNPAPTEISGLGLNFLTLPLGAWLILFLLVGVLLGWLLSLPSVARVSWRAKRSERALQKQSSESEAK
;
A
#
# COMPACT_ATOMS: atom_id res chain seq x y z
N MET A 1 -0.88 11.86 -13.92
CA MET A 1 -0.57 12.33 -12.55
C MET A 1 -0.23 11.18 -11.57
N LYS A 2 0.75 10.32 -11.90
CA LYS A 2 1.08 9.16 -11.04
C LYS A 2 1.91 9.56 -9.80
N ILE A 3 2.81 10.53 -9.94
CA ILE A 3 3.61 11.09 -8.83
C ILE A 3 2.70 11.78 -7.80
N LEU A 4 1.79 12.65 -8.25
CA LEU A 4 0.89 13.39 -7.36
C LEU A 4 0.03 12.45 -6.51
N ARG A 5 -0.49 11.38 -7.12
CA ARG A 5 -1.27 10.36 -6.40
C ARG A 5 -0.44 9.62 -5.34
N ARG A 6 0.85 9.37 -5.59
CA ARG A 6 1.77 8.74 -4.62
C ARG A 6 2.10 9.70 -3.48
N LEU A 7 2.41 10.96 -3.78
CA LEU A 7 2.65 12.00 -2.78
C LEU A 7 1.45 12.17 -1.86
N LEU A 8 0.23 12.23 -2.43
CA LEU A 8 -0.99 12.38 -1.68
C LEU A 8 -1.26 11.16 -0.78
N ALA A 9 -0.98 9.94 -1.25
CA ALA A 9 -1.05 8.74 -0.43
C ALA A 9 -0.05 8.77 0.74
N PHE A 10 1.20 9.20 0.49
CA PHE A 10 2.20 9.38 1.55
C PHE A 10 1.78 10.42 2.58
N CYS A 11 1.25 11.57 2.16
CA CYS A 11 0.72 12.59 3.06
C CYS A 11 -0.40 12.04 3.94
N ILE A 12 -1.34 11.27 3.38
CA ILE A 12 -2.44 10.67 4.14
C ILE A 12 -1.89 9.70 5.20
N ILE A 13 -0.94 8.83 4.84
CA ILE A 13 -0.32 7.88 5.78
C ILE A 13 0.41 8.63 6.90
N ALA A 14 1.17 9.68 6.56
CA ALA A 14 1.90 10.48 7.54
C ALA A 14 0.95 11.19 8.52
N VAL A 15 -0.15 11.78 8.02
CA VAL A 15 -1.18 12.43 8.85
C VAL A 15 -1.86 11.41 9.76
N ALA A 16 -2.22 10.23 9.24
CA ALA A 16 -2.84 9.17 10.02
C ALA A 16 -1.90 8.65 11.13
N ALA A 17 -0.60 8.50 10.84
CA ALA A 17 0.39 8.11 11.83
C ALA A 17 0.56 9.18 12.92
N ALA A 18 0.66 10.46 12.54
CA ALA A 18 0.77 11.57 13.49
C ALA A 18 -0.49 11.69 14.38
N ALA A 19 -1.69 11.61 13.79
CA ALA A 19 -2.94 11.62 14.52
C ALA A 19 -3.03 10.44 15.50
N SER A 20 -2.56 9.25 15.09
CA SER A 20 -2.52 8.08 15.98
C SER A 20 -1.54 8.28 17.13
N ALA A 21 -0.35 8.84 16.90
CA ALA A 21 0.63 9.12 17.95
C ALA A 21 0.08 10.10 19.00
N VAL A 22 -0.53 11.20 18.54
CA VAL A 22 -1.24 12.15 19.41
C VAL A 22 -2.34 11.44 20.19
N PHE A 23 -3.14 10.60 19.52
CA PHE A 23 -4.21 9.86 20.16
C PHE A 23 -3.72 8.90 21.26
N ILE A 24 -2.56 8.23 21.06
CA ILE A 24 -1.92 7.38 22.09
C ILE A 24 -1.58 8.20 23.33
N GLU A 25 -0.99 9.38 23.14
CA GLU A 25 -0.56 10.25 24.25
C GLU A 25 -1.74 10.71 25.10
N PHE A 26 -2.87 11.06 24.47
CA PHE A 26 -4.08 11.48 25.17
C PHE A 26 -4.97 10.32 25.66
N ASN A 27 -4.75 9.09 25.17
CA ASN A 27 -5.56 7.92 25.50
C ASN A 27 -4.68 6.69 25.78
N PRO A 28 -3.94 6.67 26.91
CA PRO A 28 -3.05 5.57 27.27
C PRO A 28 -3.80 4.34 27.80
N ALA A 29 -5.14 4.40 27.90
CA ALA A 29 -5.94 3.35 28.49
C ALA A 29 -5.68 2.01 27.78
N PRO A 30 -5.30 0.95 28.53
CA PRO A 30 -5.07 -0.36 27.96
C PRO A 30 -6.37 -0.87 27.34
N THR A 31 -6.31 -1.25 26.07
CA THR A 31 -7.48 -1.73 25.33
C THR A 31 -7.22 -3.17 24.89
N GLU A 32 -8.07 -4.07 25.36
CA GLU A 32 -8.08 -5.45 24.90
C GLU A 32 -9.06 -5.57 23.74
N ILE A 33 -8.56 -6.05 22.61
CA ILE A 33 -9.43 -6.52 21.55
C ILE A 33 -9.68 -7.98 21.83
N SER A 34 -10.93 -8.36 22.05
CA SER A 34 -11.34 -9.76 22.21
C SER A 34 -12.15 -10.17 20.98
N GLY A 35 -11.84 -11.34 20.41
CA GLY A 35 -12.54 -11.86 19.25
C GLY A 35 -12.29 -13.36 19.08
N LEU A 36 -13.31 -14.11 18.64
CA LEU A 36 -13.22 -15.57 18.41
C LEU A 36 -12.78 -16.38 19.65
N GLY A 37 -13.03 -15.88 20.86
CA GLY A 37 -12.67 -16.57 22.12
C GLY A 37 -11.17 -16.53 22.46
N LEU A 38 -10.36 -15.76 21.73
CA LEU A 38 -8.95 -15.57 22.01
C LEU A 38 -8.73 -14.23 22.71
N ASN A 39 -8.00 -14.26 23.83
CA ASN A 39 -7.49 -13.05 24.48
C ASN A 39 -6.26 -12.59 23.68
N PHE A 40 -6.38 -11.45 23.01
CA PHE A 40 -5.27 -10.88 22.26
C PHE A 40 -4.39 -10.00 23.15
N LEU A 41 -3.27 -9.55 22.57
CA LEU A 41 -2.33 -8.62 23.18
C LEU A 41 -3.03 -7.36 23.71
N THR A 42 -2.78 -6.97 24.94
CA THR A 42 -3.31 -5.72 25.50
C THR A 42 -2.45 -4.55 25.02
N LEU A 43 -3.05 -3.63 24.27
CA LEU A 43 -2.35 -2.45 23.73
C LEU A 43 -3.21 -1.20 23.90
N PRO A 44 -2.62 0.00 24.01
CA PRO A 44 -3.38 1.24 23.92
C PRO A 44 -4.15 1.32 22.61
N LEU A 45 -5.35 1.91 22.61
CA LEU A 45 -6.22 1.99 21.44
C LEU A 45 -5.51 2.61 20.23
N GLY A 46 -4.67 3.63 20.44
CA GLY A 46 -3.92 4.23 19.33
C GLY A 46 -2.85 3.31 18.72
N ALA A 47 -2.27 2.39 19.49
CA ALA A 47 -1.36 1.39 18.95
C ALA A 47 -2.10 0.38 18.04
N TRP A 48 -3.33 0.00 18.42
CA TRP A 48 -4.21 -0.80 17.56
C TRP A 48 -4.53 -0.08 16.24
N LEU A 49 -4.84 1.21 16.28
CA LEU A 49 -5.12 2.00 15.07
C LEU A 49 -3.92 2.01 14.11
N ILE A 50 -2.70 2.17 14.62
CA ILE A 50 -1.47 2.08 13.80
C ILE A 50 -1.32 0.69 13.19
N LEU A 51 -1.53 -0.36 13.99
CA LEU A 51 -1.45 -1.75 13.52
C LEU A 51 -2.41 -2.01 12.36
N PHE A 52 -3.69 -1.64 12.51
CA PHE A 52 -4.69 -1.83 11.44
C PHE A 52 -4.40 -0.96 10.22
N LEU A 53 -3.89 0.26 10.39
CA LEU A 53 -3.45 1.10 9.29
C LEU A 53 -2.33 0.41 8.49
N LEU A 54 -1.29 -0.10 9.17
CA LEU A 54 -0.18 -0.79 8.53
C LEU A 54 -0.64 -2.05 7.79
N VAL A 55 -1.50 -2.86 8.41
CA VAL A 55 -2.08 -4.06 7.79
C VAL A 55 -2.90 -3.67 6.55
N GLY A 56 -3.74 -2.64 6.65
CA GLY A 56 -4.52 -2.14 5.52
C GLY A 56 -3.66 -1.64 4.36
N VAL A 57 -2.57 -0.90 4.65
CA VAL A 57 -1.60 -0.43 3.65
C VAL A 57 -0.89 -1.62 2.99
N LEU A 58 -0.44 -2.60 3.78
CA LEU A 58 0.18 -3.83 3.28
C LEU A 58 -0.75 -4.60 2.36
N LEU A 59 -2.01 -4.81 2.77
CA LEU A 59 -3.02 -5.48 1.95
C LEU A 59 -3.31 -4.70 0.66
N GLY A 60 -3.49 -3.39 0.76
CA GLY A 60 -3.70 -2.53 -0.40
C GLY A 60 -2.53 -2.58 -1.38
N TRP A 61 -1.29 -2.60 -0.87
CA TRP A 61 -0.09 -2.77 -1.68
C TRP A 61 -0.06 -4.15 -2.35
N LEU A 62 -0.31 -5.22 -1.60
CA LEU A 62 -0.30 -6.60 -2.10
C LEU A 62 -1.34 -6.80 -3.22
N LEU A 63 -2.55 -6.28 -3.02
CA LEU A 63 -3.63 -6.32 -4.01
C LEU A 63 -3.37 -5.43 -5.23
N SER A 64 -2.46 -4.48 -5.14
CA SER A 64 -2.05 -3.64 -6.28
C SER A 64 -1.02 -4.34 -7.20
N LEU A 65 -0.24 -5.30 -6.69
CA LEU A 65 0.81 -6.00 -7.43
C LEU A 65 0.33 -6.68 -8.73
N PRO A 66 -0.82 -7.39 -8.77
CA PRO A 66 -1.31 -8.03 -10.00
C PRO A 66 -1.57 -7.03 -11.13
N SER A 67 -2.06 -5.84 -10.80
CA SER A 67 -2.34 -4.78 -11.77
C SER A 67 -1.05 -4.24 -12.40
N VAL A 68 0.00 -4.06 -11.59
CA VAL A 68 1.33 -3.61 -12.04
C VAL A 68 2.00 -4.68 -12.88
N ALA A 69 1.92 -5.94 -12.47
CA ALA A 69 2.45 -7.07 -13.23
C ALA A 69 1.81 -7.16 -14.63
N ARG A 70 0.48 -7.07 -14.72
CA ARG A 70 -0.25 -7.08 -16.01
C ARG A 70 0.16 -5.91 -16.91
N VAL A 71 0.33 -4.70 -16.36
CA VAL A 71 0.80 -3.54 -17.13
C VAL A 71 2.23 -3.75 -17.63
N SER A 72 3.14 -4.26 -16.79
CA SER A 72 4.53 -4.52 -17.18
C SER A 72 4.65 -5.56 -18.29
N TRP A 73 3.81 -6.60 -18.26
CA TRP A 73 3.76 -7.62 -19.30
C TRP A 73 3.26 -7.05 -20.62
N ARG A 74 2.22 -6.21 -20.60
CA ARG A 74 1.72 -5.53 -21.80
C ARG A 74 2.77 -4.58 -22.38
N ALA A 75 3.50 -3.86 -21.54
CA ALA A 75 4.59 -2.99 -21.97
C ALA A 75 5.71 -3.78 -22.66
N LYS A 76 6.19 -4.87 -22.05
CA LYS A 76 7.20 -5.76 -22.66
C LYS A 76 6.74 -6.37 -23.98
N ARG A 77 5.45 -6.74 -24.10
CA ARG A 77 4.90 -7.26 -25.35
C ARG A 77 4.87 -6.19 -26.45
N SER A 78 4.53 -4.95 -26.10
CA SER A 78 4.55 -3.82 -27.02
C SER A 78 5.96 -3.46 -27.49
N GLU A 79 6.95 -3.44 -26.59
CA GLU A 79 8.35 -3.21 -26.96
C GLU A 79 8.86 -4.25 -27.95
N ARG A 80 8.56 -5.54 -27.72
CA ARG A 80 8.94 -6.62 -28.64
C ARG A 80 8.29 -6.48 -30.02
N ALA A 81 7.03 -6.02 -30.08
CA ALA A 81 6.34 -5.79 -31.35
C ALA A 81 6.97 -4.63 -32.14
N LEU A 82 7.34 -3.55 -31.45
CA LEU A 82 8.00 -2.39 -32.05
C LEU A 82 9.42 -2.73 -32.55
N GLN A 83 10.20 -3.49 -31.77
CA GLN A 83 11.53 -3.96 -32.19
C GLN A 83 11.44 -4.82 -33.44
N LYS A 84 10.45 -5.70 -33.54
CA LYS A 84 10.27 -6.56 -34.72
C LYS A 84 9.98 -5.73 -35.98
N GLN A 85 9.13 -4.72 -35.87
CA GLN A 85 8.82 -3.81 -36.98
C GLN A 85 10.02 -2.94 -37.39
N SER A 86 10.83 -2.45 -36.43
CA SER A 86 12.03 -1.70 -36.77
C SER A 86 13.04 -2.57 -37.51
N SER A 87 13.27 -3.80 -37.05
CA SER A 87 14.18 -4.74 -37.72
C SER A 87 13.72 -5.15 -39.13
N GLU A 88 12.40 -5.28 -39.36
CA GLU A 88 11.85 -5.54 -40.71
C GLU A 88 11.99 -4.32 -41.64
N SER A 89 11.99 -3.11 -41.08
CA SER A 89 12.14 -1.88 -41.86
C SER A 89 13.60 -1.53 -42.17
N GLU A 90 14.56 -2.00 -41.38
CA GLU A 90 16.01 -1.85 -41.62
C GLU A 90 16.56 -2.91 -42.61
N ALA A 91 15.87 -4.04 -42.76
CA ALA A 91 16.25 -5.12 -43.68
C ALA A 91 15.74 -4.92 -45.13
N LYS A 92 15.02 -3.82 -45.40
CA LYS A 92 14.43 -3.45 -46.68
C LYS A 92 15.14 -2.25 -47.29
#